data_AF-A0A1S8TUR5-F1
#
_entry.id   AF-A0A1S8TUR5-F1
#
_cell.length_a   1.000
_cell.length_b   1.000
_cell.length_c   1.000
_cell.angle_alpha   90.00
_cell.angle_beta   90.00
_cell.angle_gamma   90.00
#
_symmetry.space_group_name_H-M   'P 1'
#
loop_
_entity.id
_entity.type
_entity.pdbx_description
1 polymer ?
#
loop_
_entity_poly.entity_id
_entity_poly.type
_entity_poly.pdbx_seq_one_letter_code
_entity_poly.pdbx_strand_id
1 'polypeptide(L)'
;MTSHARIKITAGFWESLYQLGIDAKHVVRKARLPLTIITAPFVTTTQYFAIWKAYSDIIDDTAEGIIKLATAFDVAHYPPTVLATYHARDYRDALKRMARYKQLCPPEGLHITEKGDVHNRIGMVVC
;
A
#
# COMPACT_ATOMS: atom_id res chain seq x y z
N MET A 1 0.97 -27.51 -12.38
CA MET A 1 2.11 -26.66 -11.96
C MET A 1 1.57 -25.49 -11.16
N THR A 2 1.65 -25.51 -9.83
CA THR A 2 1.31 -24.35 -9.01
C THR A 2 2.41 -23.31 -9.18
N SER A 3 2.17 -22.30 -10.03
CA SER A 3 3.05 -21.13 -10.09
C SER A 3 3.07 -20.50 -8.69
N HIS A 4 4.20 -20.56 -7.99
CA HIS A 4 4.37 -19.80 -6.77
C HIS A 4 4.43 -18.33 -7.16
N ALA A 5 3.34 -17.59 -6.94
CA ALA A 5 3.32 -16.17 -7.25
C ALA A 5 4.48 -15.48 -6.52
N ARG A 6 5.30 -14.76 -7.29
CA ARG A 6 6.46 -14.02 -6.81
C ARG A 6 6.02 -12.59 -6.57
N ILE A 7 5.73 -12.26 -5.33
CA ILE A 7 5.25 -10.93 -4.94
C ILE A 7 6.45 -10.11 -4.47
N LYS A 8 6.61 -8.90 -5.00
CA LYS A 8 7.64 -7.97 -4.55
C LYS A 8 7.16 -7.23 -3.31
N ILE A 9 7.94 -7.25 -2.23
CA ILE A 9 7.78 -6.33 -1.11
C ILE A 9 8.74 -5.16 -1.37
N THR A 10 8.21 -3.95 -1.51
CA THR A 10 9.03 -2.77 -1.77
C THR A 10 9.85 -2.41 -0.54
N ALA A 11 11.07 -1.87 -0.72
CA ALA A 11 11.88 -1.40 0.40
C ALA A 11 11.15 -0.35 1.23
N GLY A 12 10.35 0.50 0.57
CA GLY A 12 9.47 1.47 1.22
C GLY A 12 8.51 0.87 2.25
N PHE A 13 8.10 -0.40 2.14
CA PHE A 13 7.28 -1.04 3.18
C PHE A 13 8.05 -1.16 4.49
N TRP A 14 9.27 -1.71 4.45
CA TRP A 14 10.11 -1.87 5.65
C TRP A 14 10.54 -0.54 6.24
N GLU A 15 10.81 0.45 5.39
CA GLU A 15 11.11 1.82 5.81
C GLU A 15 9.91 2.48 6.47
N SER A 16 8.71 2.31 5.92
CA SER A 16 7.47 2.84 6.52
C SER A 16 7.23 2.25 7.92
N LEU A 17 7.49 0.95 8.12
CA LEU A 17 7.41 0.35 9.45
C LEU A 17 8.37 1.00 10.43
N TYR A 18 9.61 1.27 10.00
CA TYR A 18 10.59 1.98 10.83
C TYR A 18 10.12 3.38 11.21
N GLN A 19 9.56 4.15 10.27
CA GLN A 19 8.99 5.48 10.54
C GLN A 19 7.82 5.44 11.54
N LEU A 20 7.09 4.33 11.58
CA LEU A 20 6.02 4.10 12.54
C LEU A 20 6.50 3.51 13.89
N GLY A 21 7.82 3.39 14.09
CA GLY A 21 8.40 2.81 15.31
C GLY A 21 8.26 1.29 15.40
N ILE A 22 7.98 0.60 14.29
CA ILE A 22 7.80 -0.84 14.23
C ILE A 22 9.06 -1.50 13.65
N ASP A 23 9.71 -2.36 14.44
CA ASP A 23 10.87 -3.12 13.98
C ASP A 23 10.45 -4.20 12.96
N ALA A 24 10.99 -4.12 11.74
CA ALA A 24 10.81 -5.12 10.69
C ALA A 24 11.14 -6.55 11.16
N LYS A 25 12.17 -6.72 12.01
CA LYS A 25 12.52 -8.04 12.57
C LYS A 25 11.44 -8.56 13.50
N HIS A 26 10.76 -7.69 14.23
CA HIS A 26 9.63 -8.08 15.09
C HIS A 26 8.47 -8.60 14.25
N VAL A 27 8.10 -7.91 13.18
CA VAL A 27 7.06 -8.34 12.22
C VAL A 27 7.41 -9.70 11.61
N VAL A 28 8.64 -9.86 11.11
CA VAL A 28 9.09 -11.10 10.46
C VAL A 28 9.14 -12.28 11.43
N ARG A 29 9.58 -12.06 12.68
CA ARG A 29 9.55 -13.09 13.73
C ARG A 29 8.11 -13.49 14.07
N LYS A 30 7.20 -12.53 14.18
CA LYS A 30 5.77 -12.81 14.42
C LYS A 30 5.13 -13.59 13.27
N ALA A 31 5.54 -13.28 12.03
CA ALA A 31 5.16 -14.03 10.83
C ALA A 31 5.80 -15.44 10.75
N ARG A 32 6.70 -15.79 11.68
CA ARG A 32 7.47 -17.05 11.70
C ARG A 32 8.28 -17.28 10.43
N LEU A 33 8.86 -16.20 9.91
CA LEU A 33 9.66 -16.20 8.69
C LEU A 33 11.15 -15.98 9.01
N PRO A 34 12.06 -16.44 8.13
CA PRO A 34 13.48 -16.14 8.29
C PRO A 34 13.76 -14.65 8.05
N LEU A 35 14.68 -14.07 8.82
CA LEU A 35 15.03 -12.63 8.71
C LEU A 35 15.56 -12.22 7.33
N THR A 36 16.03 -13.18 6.54
CA THR A 36 16.45 -12.97 5.14
C THR A 36 15.33 -12.47 4.24
N ILE A 37 14.05 -12.60 4.65
CA ILE A 37 12.89 -12.07 3.94
C ILE A 37 12.93 -10.54 3.82
N ILE A 38 13.53 -9.83 4.79
CA ILE A 38 13.61 -8.36 4.77
C ILE A 38 14.35 -7.86 3.51
N THR A 39 15.38 -8.60 3.09
CA THR A 39 16.21 -8.26 1.91
C THR A 39 15.86 -9.12 0.69
N ALA A 40 14.84 -9.99 0.77
CA ALA A 40 14.48 -10.88 -0.32
C ALA A 40 13.82 -10.08 -1.46
N PRO A 41 14.18 -10.33 -2.73
CA PRO A 41 13.61 -9.61 -3.86
C PRO A 41 12.13 -9.96 -4.10
N PHE A 42 11.71 -11.16 -3.71
CA PHE A 42 10.34 -11.65 -3.85
C PHE A 42 10.00 -12.59 -2.69
N VAL A 43 8.71 -12.64 -2.36
CA VAL A 43 8.12 -13.58 -1.40
C VAL A 43 7.01 -14.37 -2.08
N THR A 44 6.65 -15.51 -1.51
CA THR A 44 5.46 -16.27 -1.94
C THR A 44 4.18 -15.60 -1.45
N THR A 45 3.03 -15.93 -2.05
CA THR A 45 1.71 -15.49 -1.57
C THR A 45 1.50 -15.77 -0.08
N THR A 46 1.87 -16.98 0.38
CA THR A 46 1.74 -17.36 1.79
C THR A 46 2.59 -16.49 2.71
N GLN A 47 3.83 -16.19 2.31
CA GLN A 47 4.72 -15.31 3.07
C GLN A 47 4.20 -13.88 3.09
N TYR A 48 3.71 -13.37 1.96
CA TYR A 48 3.13 -12.04 1.84
C TYR A 48 1.95 -11.86 2.81
N PHE A 49 0.99 -12.79 2.81
CA PHE A 49 -0.13 -12.73 3.75
C PHE A 49 0.28 -12.93 5.21
N ALA A 50 1.30 -13.76 5.49
CA ALA A 50 1.82 -13.91 6.84
C ALA A 50 2.42 -12.61 7.39
N ILE A 51 3.09 -11.81 6.54
CA ILE A 51 3.65 -10.51 6.90
C ILE A 51 2.53 -9.51 7.20
N TRP A 52 1.52 -9.41 6.33
CA TRP A 52 0.37 -8.51 6.56
C TRP A 52 -0.43 -8.87 7.80
N LYS A 53 -0.64 -10.18 8.04
CA LYS A 53 -1.29 -10.65 9.26
C LYS A 53 -0.47 -10.30 10.50
N ALA A 54 0.84 -10.56 10.49
CA ALA A 54 1.72 -10.21 11.59
C ALA A 54 1.72 -8.70 11.88
N TYR A 55 1.72 -7.87 10.84
CA TYR A 55 1.56 -6.42 10.98
C TYR A 55 0.21 -6.06 11.64
N SER A 56 -0.90 -6.61 11.13
CA SER A 56 -2.24 -6.39 11.69
C SER A 56 -2.35 -6.83 13.15
N ASP A 57 -1.65 -7.88 13.56
CA ASP A 57 -1.65 -8.34 14.95
C ASP A 57 -0.73 -7.48 15.85
N ILE A 58 0.15 -6.66 15.29
CA ILE A 58 1.07 -5.76 16.03
C ILE A 58 0.41 -4.40 16.27
N ILE A 59 -0.37 -3.92 15.31
CA ILE A 59 -1.15 -2.70 15.43
C ILE A 59 -2.44 -2.99 16.20
N ASP A 60 -2.82 -2.11 17.11
CA ASP A 60 -4.00 -2.30 17.97
C ASP A 60 -5.30 -1.96 17.21
N ASP A 61 -5.28 -0.82 16.50
CA ASP A 61 -6.36 -0.41 15.60
C ASP A 61 -5.92 -0.58 14.14
N THR A 62 -6.56 -1.51 13.43
CA THR A 62 -6.30 -1.79 12.02
C THR A 62 -6.57 -0.60 11.10
N ALA A 63 -7.64 0.17 11.35
CA ALA A 63 -7.98 1.32 10.52
C ALA A 63 -6.95 2.43 10.69
N GLU A 64 -6.56 2.72 11.94
CA GLU A 64 -5.50 3.69 12.23
C GLU A 64 -4.16 3.25 11.63
N GLY A 65 -3.81 1.96 11.76
CA GLY A 65 -2.57 1.43 11.21
C GLY A 65 -2.51 1.51 9.68
N ILE A 66 -3.61 1.21 8.97
CA ILE A 66 -3.69 1.38 7.52
C ILE A 66 -3.45 2.86 7.13
N ILE A 67 -4.08 3.80 7.83
CA ILE A 67 -3.90 5.24 7.57
C ILE A 67 -2.44 5.65 7.84
N LYS A 68 -1.87 5.23 8.97
CA LYS A 68 -0.48 5.50 9.34
C LYS A 68 0.50 4.96 8.30
N LEU A 69 0.33 3.72 7.86
CA LEU A 69 1.20 3.08 6.87
C LEU A 69 1.11 3.75 5.50
N ALA A 70 -0.11 4.05 5.04
CA ALA A 70 -0.32 4.73 3.77
C ALA A 70 0.26 6.16 3.77
N THR A 71 0.27 6.83 4.93
CA THR A 71 0.78 8.20 5.09
C THR A 71 2.30 8.23 5.27
N ALA A 72 2.88 7.24 5.95
CA ALA A 72 4.32 7.15 6.20
C ALA A 72 5.12 6.69 4.98
N PHE A 73 4.45 6.11 3.97
CA PHE A 73 5.12 5.61 2.78
C PHE A 73 5.70 6.77 1.96
N ASP A 74 7.03 6.82 1.87
CA ASP A 74 7.71 7.86 1.11
C ASP A 74 7.36 7.76 -0.37
N VAL A 75 6.87 8.89 -0.90
CA VAL A 75 6.49 9.03 -2.31
C VAL A 75 7.65 8.75 -3.26
N ALA A 76 8.91 8.90 -2.82
CA ALA A 76 10.09 8.57 -3.62
C ALA A 76 10.16 7.07 -4.01
N HIS A 77 9.51 6.19 -3.26
CA HIS A 77 9.43 4.76 -3.59
C HIS A 77 8.31 4.42 -4.57
N TYR A 78 7.48 5.39 -4.95
CA TYR A 78 6.42 5.14 -5.90
C TYR A 78 6.93 5.04 -7.34
N PRO A 79 6.31 4.17 -8.17
CA PRO A 79 6.55 4.18 -9.61
C PRO A 79 6.27 5.57 -10.21
N PRO A 80 7.02 6.02 -11.23
CA PRO A 80 6.79 7.32 -11.87
C PRO A 80 5.35 7.54 -12.36
N THR A 81 4.65 6.46 -12.71
CA THR A 81 3.26 6.50 -13.18
C THR A 81 2.27 7.02 -12.14
N VAL A 82 2.49 6.80 -10.84
CA VAL A 82 1.61 7.36 -9.80
C VAL A 82 2.07 8.75 -9.35
N LEU A 83 3.34 9.13 -9.53
CA LEU A 83 3.81 10.48 -9.18
C LEU A 83 3.07 11.59 -9.92
N ALA A 84 2.57 11.32 -11.14
CA ALA A 84 1.71 12.25 -11.87
C ALA A 84 0.42 12.63 -11.11
N THR A 85 -0.06 11.77 -10.20
CA THR A 85 -1.20 12.05 -9.32
C THR A 85 -0.83 13.02 -8.20
N TYR A 86 0.36 12.88 -7.62
CA TYR A 86 0.88 13.72 -6.53
C TYR A 86 1.26 15.13 -6.99
N HIS A 87 1.59 15.30 -8.28
CA HIS A 87 1.87 16.60 -8.89
C HIS A 87 0.70 17.15 -9.73
N ALA A 88 -0.53 16.72 -9.42
CA ALA A 88 -1.72 17.27 -10.06
C ALA A 88 -1.97 18.73 -9.67
N ARG A 89 -2.69 19.48 -10.51
CA ARG A 89 -2.94 20.91 -10.29
C ARG A 89 -3.82 21.16 -9.06
N ASP A 90 -4.79 20.28 -8.83
CA ASP A 90 -5.77 20.38 -7.77
C ASP A 90 -6.23 18.97 -7.33
N TYR A 91 -6.94 18.89 -6.21
CA TYR A 91 -7.40 17.61 -5.63
C TYR A 91 -8.30 16.82 -6.59
N ARG A 92 -9.13 17.51 -7.38
CA ARG A 92 -10.02 16.89 -8.36
C ARG A 92 -9.22 16.25 -9.49
N ASP A 93 -8.20 16.94 -10.01
CA ASP A 93 -7.26 16.41 -11.00
C ASP A 93 -6.48 15.21 -10.44
N ALA A 94 -5.99 15.30 -9.19
CA ALA A 94 -5.28 14.20 -8.52
C ALA A 94 -6.10 12.90 -8.50
N LEU A 95 -7.37 12.99 -8.11
CA LEU A 95 -8.27 11.83 -8.04
C LEU A 95 -8.57 11.25 -9.42
N LYS A 96 -8.81 12.09 -10.44
CA LYS A 96 -9.02 11.62 -11.82
C LYS A 96 -7.79 10.90 -12.37
N ARG A 97 -6.58 11.37 -12.04
CA ARG A 97 -5.33 10.68 -12.41
C ARG A 97 -5.15 9.38 -11.64
N MET A 98 -5.50 9.35 -10.35
CA MET A 98 -5.45 8.14 -9.52
C MET A 98 -6.39 7.04 -10.05
N ALA A 99 -7.60 7.41 -10.47
CA ALA A 99 -8.54 6.46 -11.07
C ALA A 99 -8.01 5.81 -12.35
N ARG A 100 -7.28 6.57 -13.20
CA ARG A 100 -6.59 6.03 -14.39
C ARG A 100 -5.41 5.13 -14.00
N TYR A 101 -4.61 5.55 -13.02
CA TYR A 101 -3.47 4.76 -12.53
C TYR A 101 -3.91 3.40 -11.98
N LYS A 102 -4.99 3.36 -11.19
CA LYS A 102 -5.45 2.12 -10.54
C LYS A 102 -5.89 1.02 -11.52
N GLN A 103 -6.35 1.38 -12.71
CA GLN A 103 -6.64 0.41 -13.79
C GLN A 103 -5.38 -0.35 -14.27
N LEU A 104 -4.18 0.15 -13.98
CA LEU A 104 -2.91 -0.50 -14.30
C LEU A 104 -2.43 -1.45 -13.18
N CYS A 105 -3.06 -1.43 -12.02
CA CYS A 105 -2.81 -2.35 -10.91
C CYS A 105 -3.68 -3.63 -11.07
N PRO A 106 -3.38 -4.75 -10.38
CA PRO A 106 -4.26 -5.93 -10.31
C PRO A 106 -5.70 -5.51 -9.96
N PRO A 107 -6.73 -6.32 -10.30
CA PRO A 107 -8.04 -5.86 -10.77
C PRO A 107 -8.74 -4.93 -9.78
N GLU A 108 -8.40 -3.64 -9.85
CA GLU A 108 -8.95 -2.56 -9.03
C GLU A 108 -9.39 -1.43 -9.97
N GLY A 109 -10.63 -0.99 -9.84
CA GLY A 109 -11.14 0.22 -10.50
C GLY A 109 -11.58 1.23 -9.46
N LEU A 110 -11.34 2.52 -9.70
CA LEU A 110 -11.91 3.60 -8.88
C LEU A 110 -12.99 4.34 -9.68
N HIS A 111 -14.20 4.37 -9.17
CA HIS A 111 -15.27 5.19 -9.72
C HIS A 111 -15.43 6.49 -8.92
N ILE A 112 -15.34 7.64 -9.59
CA ILE A 112 -15.45 8.97 -8.99
C ILE A 112 -16.81 9.57 -9.34
N THR A 113 -17.62 9.89 -8.33
CA THR A 113 -18.87 10.63 -8.49
C THR A 113 -18.74 12.01 -7.87
N GLU A 114 -19.27 13.02 -8.56
CA GLU A 114 -19.27 14.42 -8.09
C GLU A 114 -20.72 14.83 -7.78
N LYS A 115 -20.97 15.37 -6.58
CA LYS A 115 -22.30 15.87 -6.16
C LYS A 115 -22.19 17.31 -5.64
N GLY A 116 -22.63 18.30 -6.43
CA GLY A 116 -22.97 19.68 -6.01
C GLY A 116 -21.85 20.55 -5.43
N ASP A 117 -21.89 21.86 -5.73
CA ASP A 117 -20.89 22.85 -5.33
C ASP A 117 -21.03 23.23 -3.85
N VAL A 118 -20.09 22.76 -3.00
CA VAL A 118 -19.16 23.49 -2.10
C VAL A 118 -18.33 22.48 -1.26
N HIS A 119 -18.69 21.20 -1.28
CA HIS A 119 -17.94 20.11 -0.63
C HIS A 119 -18.00 18.86 -1.51
N ASN A 120 -17.11 18.79 -2.49
CA ASN A 120 -17.01 17.63 -3.37
C ASN A 120 -16.68 16.37 -2.57
N ARG A 121 -17.69 15.60 -2.19
CA ARG A 121 -17.50 14.23 -1.74
C ARG A 121 -17.22 13.38 -2.97
N ILE A 122 -15.95 13.16 -3.24
CA ILE A 122 -15.52 12.16 -4.21
C ILE A 122 -15.45 10.83 -3.48
N GLY A 123 -16.47 9.99 -3.70
CA GLY A 123 -16.47 8.62 -3.19
C GLY A 123 -15.57 7.74 -4.05
N MET A 124 -14.78 6.88 -3.40
CA MET A 124 -13.96 5.85 -4.05
C MET A 124 -14.68 4.51 -3.86
N VAL A 125 -15.17 3.92 -4.94
CA VAL A 125 -15.61 2.52 -4.96
C VAL A 125 -14.47 1.71 -5.55
N VAL A 126 -13.91 0.79 -4.76
CA VAL A 126 -12.98 -0.24 -5.23
C VAL A 126 -13.85 -1.39 -5.75
N CYS A 127 -13.81 -1.64 -7.06
CA CYS A 127 -14.52 -2.76 -7.69
C CYS A 127 -14.02 -4.12 -7.21
#